data_AF-A0A7S1KJ75-F1
#
_entry.id   AF-A0A7S1KJ75-F1
#
_cell.length_a   1.000
_cell.length_b   1.000
_cell.length_c   1.000
_cell.angle_alpha   90.00
_cell.angle_beta   90.00
_cell.angle_gamma   90.00
#
_symmetry.space_group_name_H-M   'P 1'
#
loop_
_entity.id
_entity.type
_entity.pdbx_description
1 polymer ?
#
loop_
_entity_poly.entity_id
_entity_poly.type
_entity_poly.pdbx_seq_one_letter_code
_entity_poly.pdbx_strand_id
1 'polypeptide(L)'
;APSPIKTINLPALTTVTAVPREVARIRTGRSWLTPNLSTLTFEREVDTEAAKEWVKGCKGLKAMGVLSVGATEEVLRGLPEDGKSLSRLRSLGGIELWSADADAICRLRETLV
;
A
#
# COMPACT_ATOMS: atom_id res chain seq x y z
N ALA A 1 6.02 -9.57 30.45
CA ALA A 1 6.04 -8.92 29.13
C ALA A 1 4.72 -9.23 28.43
N PRO A 2 4.13 -8.30 27.67
CA PRO A 2 2.95 -8.62 26.85
C PRO A 2 3.31 -9.72 25.86
N SER A 3 2.38 -10.67 25.63
CA SER A 3 2.60 -11.75 24.67
C SER A 3 2.84 -11.18 23.28
N PRO A 4 3.79 -11.72 22.50
CA PRO A 4 4.02 -11.26 21.14
C PRO A 4 2.73 -11.41 20.33
N ILE A 5 2.33 -10.34 19.65
CA ILE A 5 1.17 -10.36 18.75
C ILE A 5 1.45 -11.43 17.70
N LYS A 6 0.62 -12.48 17.70
CA LYS A 6 0.74 -13.56 16.73
C LYS A 6 0.53 -12.99 15.33
N THR A 7 1.53 -13.14 14.48
CA THR A 7 1.45 -12.76 13.07
C THR A 7 0.31 -13.52 12.41
N ILE A 8 -0.60 -12.80 11.74
CA ILE A 8 -1.71 -13.38 10.98
C ILE A 8 -1.33 -13.36 9.50
N ASN A 9 -1.23 -14.52 8.88
CA ASN A 9 -0.93 -14.63 7.45
C ASN A 9 -2.21 -14.90 6.66
N LEU A 10 -2.47 -14.09 5.64
CA LEU A 10 -3.67 -14.12 4.80
C LEU A 10 -3.28 -14.38 3.32
N PRO A 11 -2.77 -15.58 2.99
CA PRO A 11 -2.28 -15.87 1.64
C PRO A 11 -3.40 -16.00 0.59
N ALA A 12 -4.64 -16.26 1.00
CA ALA A 12 -5.78 -16.33 0.10
C ALA A 12 -6.29 -14.93 -0.34
N LEU A 13 -5.87 -13.86 0.34
CA LEU A 13 -6.33 -12.51 0.05
C LEU A 13 -5.54 -11.91 -1.11
N THR A 14 -6.19 -11.82 -2.27
CA THR A 14 -5.55 -11.38 -3.53
C THR A 14 -6.03 -10.02 -4.02
N THR A 15 -7.27 -9.65 -3.70
CA THR A 15 -7.93 -8.42 -4.17
C THR A 15 -8.70 -7.82 -3.03
N VAL A 16 -8.47 -6.52 -2.79
CA VAL A 16 -9.16 -5.73 -1.79
C VAL A 16 -9.46 -4.39 -2.45
N THR A 17 -10.71 -4.00 -2.53
CA THR A 17 -11.12 -2.80 -3.27
C THR A 17 -12.11 -1.99 -2.47
N ALA A 18 -12.12 -0.68 -2.72
CA ALA A 18 -13.04 0.25 -2.08
C ALA A 18 -13.05 0.07 -0.55
N VAL A 19 -11.86 0.03 0.06
CA VAL A 19 -11.75 -0.06 1.53
C VAL A 19 -12.12 1.29 2.15
N PRO A 20 -13.11 1.34 3.06
CA PRO A 20 -13.40 2.55 3.81
C PRO A 20 -12.23 2.93 4.72
N ARG A 21 -12.02 4.23 4.96
CA ARG A 21 -10.91 4.74 5.80
C ARG A 21 -10.85 4.10 7.18
N GLU A 22 -12.01 3.94 7.81
CA GLU A 22 -12.16 3.34 9.14
C GLU A 22 -11.74 1.87 9.15
N VAL A 23 -12.01 1.15 8.06
CA VAL A 23 -11.64 -0.27 7.90
C VAL A 23 -10.15 -0.40 7.59
N ALA A 24 -9.58 0.53 6.81
CA ALA A 24 -8.15 0.52 6.50
C ALA A 24 -7.29 0.52 7.78
N ARG A 25 -7.68 1.33 8.77
CA ARG A 25 -7.02 1.48 10.08
C ARG A 25 -7.07 0.23 10.97
N ILE A 26 -7.97 -0.71 10.73
CA ILE A 26 -8.09 -1.93 11.56
C ILE A 26 -6.79 -2.73 11.55
N ARG A 27 -5.98 -2.63 10.50
CA ARG A 27 -4.69 -3.31 10.38
C ARG A 27 -3.52 -2.59 11.05
N THR A 28 -3.67 -1.32 11.41
CA THR A 28 -2.58 -0.54 12.01
C THR A 28 -2.10 -1.18 13.31
N GLY A 29 -0.78 -1.38 13.43
CA GLY A 29 -0.17 -2.02 14.59
C GLY A 29 -0.49 -3.51 14.75
N ARG A 30 -1.13 -4.13 13.75
CA ARG A 30 -1.39 -5.58 13.74
C ARG A 30 -0.40 -6.24 12.79
N SER A 31 0.24 -7.32 13.24
CA SER A 31 1.21 -8.09 12.44
C SER A 31 0.52 -8.93 11.36
N TRP A 32 -0.29 -8.32 10.50
CA TRP A 32 -1.00 -9.01 9.42
C TRP A 32 -0.16 -9.00 8.16
N LEU A 33 -0.12 -10.12 7.44
CA LEU A 33 0.62 -10.29 6.20
C LEU A 33 -0.32 -10.73 5.08
N THR A 34 -0.18 -10.12 3.90
CA THR A 34 -0.96 -10.47 2.71
C THR A 34 -0.03 -10.71 1.53
N PRO A 35 0.66 -11.86 1.50
CA PRO A 35 1.75 -12.10 0.56
C PRO A 35 1.32 -12.11 -0.91
N ASN A 36 0.07 -12.47 -1.19
CA ASN A 36 -0.48 -12.61 -2.53
C ASN A 36 -1.42 -11.45 -2.93
N LEU A 37 -1.46 -10.37 -2.13
CA LEU A 37 -2.25 -9.19 -2.48
C LEU A 37 -1.73 -8.63 -3.81
N SER A 38 -2.64 -8.39 -4.73
CA SER A 38 -2.33 -7.89 -6.08
C SER A 38 -3.04 -6.59 -6.40
N THR A 39 -4.20 -6.36 -5.79
CA THR A 39 -5.01 -5.16 -6.00
C THR A 39 -5.44 -4.62 -4.64
N LEU A 40 -5.18 -3.33 -4.41
CA LEU A 40 -5.59 -2.59 -3.22
C LEU A 40 -6.15 -1.22 -3.61
N THR A 41 -7.43 -0.96 -3.36
CA THR A 41 -7.98 0.40 -3.53
C THR A 41 -8.78 0.84 -2.32
N PHE A 42 -8.77 2.14 -2.05
CA PHE A 42 -9.56 2.77 -0.99
C PHE A 42 -10.75 3.54 -1.58
N GLU A 43 -11.78 3.80 -0.79
CA GLU A 43 -12.91 4.66 -1.24
C GLU A 43 -12.52 6.14 -1.30
N ARG A 44 -11.59 6.54 -0.44
CA ARG A 44 -11.08 7.90 -0.25
C ARG A 44 -9.68 7.83 0.32
N GLU A 45 -8.99 8.96 0.39
CA GLU A 45 -7.65 9.02 0.98
C GLU A 45 -7.66 8.46 2.42
N VAL A 46 -6.64 7.65 2.71
CA VAL A 46 -6.41 7.03 4.01
C VAL A 46 -5.04 7.40 4.54
N ASP A 47 -4.82 7.20 5.83
CA ASP A 47 -3.51 7.47 6.42
C ASP A 47 -2.45 6.52 5.82
N THR A 48 -1.27 7.06 5.50
CA THR A 48 -0.18 6.32 4.84
C THR A 48 0.20 5.04 5.59
N GLU A 49 0.27 5.09 6.91
CA GLU A 49 0.59 3.93 7.76
C GLU A 49 -0.46 2.82 7.68
N ALA A 50 -1.74 3.19 7.53
CA ALA A 50 -2.79 2.20 7.30
C ALA A 50 -2.56 1.50 5.96
N ALA A 51 -2.26 2.26 4.89
CA ALA A 51 -1.98 1.69 3.57
C ALA A 51 -0.73 0.79 3.57
N LYS A 52 0.35 1.18 4.26
CA LYS A 52 1.57 0.36 4.44
C LYS A 52 1.28 -1.00 5.06
N GLU A 53 0.43 -1.05 6.10
CA GLU A 53 0.05 -2.31 6.74
C GLU A 53 -0.78 -3.23 5.83
N TRP A 54 -1.46 -2.71 4.81
CA TRP A 54 -2.14 -3.54 3.80
C TRP A 54 -1.17 -4.18 2.81
N VAL A 55 -0.05 -3.54 2.49
CA VAL A 55 0.94 -4.09 1.53
C VAL A 55 2.07 -4.85 2.18
N LYS A 56 2.06 -4.97 3.51
CA LYS A 56 3.10 -5.67 4.25
C LYS A 56 3.23 -7.13 3.83
N GLY A 57 4.45 -7.50 3.43
CA GLY A 57 4.77 -8.83 2.92
C GLY A 57 4.25 -9.14 1.52
N CYS A 58 3.56 -8.20 0.86
CA CYS A 58 3.14 -8.31 -0.54
C CYS A 58 4.36 -8.42 -1.46
N LYS A 59 4.30 -9.31 -2.45
CA LYS A 59 5.39 -9.55 -3.42
C LYS A 59 5.01 -9.29 -4.88
N GLY A 60 3.82 -8.74 -5.11
CA GLY A 60 3.23 -8.74 -6.45
C GLY A 60 2.07 -7.80 -6.60
N LEU A 61 2.15 -6.63 -5.97
CA LEU A 61 1.17 -5.58 -6.14
C LEU A 61 1.14 -5.14 -7.61
N LYS A 62 -0.04 -5.22 -8.22
CA LYS A 62 -0.29 -4.84 -9.62
C LYS A 62 -1.03 -3.51 -9.72
N ALA A 63 -1.92 -3.26 -8.76
CA ALA A 63 -2.79 -2.10 -8.74
C ALA A 63 -2.92 -1.51 -7.33
N MET A 64 -2.76 -0.20 -7.23
CA MET A 64 -3.06 0.58 -6.04
C MET A 64 -3.85 1.83 -6.40
N GLY A 65 -4.71 2.33 -5.50
CA GLY A 65 -5.32 3.61 -5.75
C GLY A 65 -5.99 4.30 -4.59
N VAL A 66 -6.30 5.58 -4.82
CA VAL A 66 -6.95 6.53 -3.92
C VAL A 66 -6.05 6.89 -2.73
N LEU A 67 -4.89 7.46 -3.05
CA LEU A 67 -3.88 8.00 -2.13
C LEU A 67 -3.33 9.31 -2.70
N SER A 68 -2.83 10.21 -1.86
CA SER A 68 -2.00 11.33 -2.32
C SER A 68 -0.70 10.84 -2.96
N VAL A 69 -0.05 11.71 -3.73
CA VAL A 69 1.25 11.43 -4.37
C VAL A 69 2.29 10.99 -3.33
N GLY A 70 2.44 11.75 -2.24
CA GLY A 70 3.40 11.44 -1.17
C GLY A 70 3.10 10.11 -0.48
N ALA A 71 1.83 9.84 -0.15
CA ALA A 71 1.44 8.57 0.45
C ALA A 71 1.70 7.39 -0.50
N THR A 72 1.44 7.57 -1.81
CA THR A 72 1.73 6.55 -2.82
C THR A 72 3.23 6.24 -2.88
N GLU A 73 4.07 7.27 -2.95
CA GLU A 73 5.54 7.11 -2.95
C GLU A 73 6.01 6.35 -1.70
N GLU A 74 5.59 6.79 -0.51
CA GLU A 74 5.97 6.16 0.75
C GLU A 74 5.56 4.69 0.86
N VAL A 75 4.34 4.35 0.39
CA VAL A 75 3.85 2.96 0.40
C VAL A 75 4.66 2.10 -0.56
N LEU A 76 4.96 2.61 -1.76
CA LEU A 76 5.73 1.88 -2.77
C LEU A 76 7.18 1.64 -2.33
N ARG A 77 7.83 2.61 -1.66
CA ARG A 77 9.17 2.44 -1.08
C ARG A 77 9.21 1.42 0.06
N GLY A 78 8.08 1.18 0.73
CA GLY A 78 7.95 0.15 1.77
C GLY A 78 7.80 -1.27 1.23
N LEU A 79 7.64 -1.45 -0.08
CA LEU A 79 7.59 -2.78 -0.69
C LEU A 79 8.97 -3.44 -0.68
N PRO A 80 9.05 -4.78 -0.72
CA PRO A 80 10.34 -5.48 -0.75
C PRO A 80 11.25 -4.96 -1.87
N GLU A 81 12.51 -4.66 -1.50
CA GLU A 81 13.55 -4.16 -2.42
C GLU A 81 14.00 -5.19 -3.47
N ASP A 82 13.44 -6.40 -3.47
CA ASP A 82 13.76 -7.44 -4.45
C ASP A 82 13.32 -7.08 -5.89
N GLY A 83 12.74 -5.89 -6.08
CA GLY A 83 12.31 -5.33 -7.36
C GLY A 83 11.10 -6.05 -7.98
N LYS A 84 10.64 -7.17 -7.40
CA LYS A 84 9.57 -8.00 -7.96
C LYS A 84 8.20 -7.40 -7.75
N SER A 85 8.02 -6.67 -6.67
CA SER A 85 6.73 -6.01 -6.36
C SER A 85 6.46 -4.86 -7.32
N LEU A 86 7.44 -3.96 -7.53
CA LEU A 86 7.30 -2.81 -8.42
C LEU A 86 7.30 -3.19 -9.90
N SER A 87 8.13 -4.16 -10.32
CA SER A 87 8.14 -4.62 -11.72
C SER A 87 6.81 -5.22 -12.20
N ARG A 88 5.94 -5.61 -11.27
CA ARG A 88 4.58 -6.12 -11.53
C ARG A 88 3.50 -5.05 -11.45
N LEU A 89 3.82 -3.86 -10.96
CA LEU A 89 2.90 -2.74 -10.92
C LEU A 89 2.51 -2.36 -12.36
N ARG A 90 1.21 -2.21 -12.60
CA ARG A 90 0.64 -1.90 -13.91
C ARG A 90 -0.28 -0.69 -13.89
N SER A 91 -0.85 -0.38 -12.73
CA SER A 91 -1.76 0.75 -12.60
C SER A 91 -1.64 1.41 -11.23
N LEU A 92 -1.56 2.73 -11.24
CA LEU A 92 -1.87 3.57 -10.10
C LEU A 92 -3.15 4.35 -10.44
N GLY A 93 -4.19 4.20 -9.63
CA GLY A 93 -5.52 4.78 -9.88
C GLY A 93 -5.88 5.85 -8.85
N GLY A 94 -6.59 6.90 -9.28
CA GLY A 94 -7.16 7.88 -8.35
C GLY A 94 -6.12 8.57 -7.45
N ILE A 95 -4.94 8.87 -7.97
CA ILE A 95 -3.93 9.63 -7.22
C ILE A 95 -4.41 11.08 -7.09
N GLU A 96 -4.44 11.59 -5.87
CA GLU A 96 -4.78 12.99 -5.62
C GLU A 96 -3.58 13.90 -5.94
N LEU A 97 -3.71 14.70 -7.00
CA LEU A 97 -2.66 15.59 -7.51
C LEU A 97 -2.80 17.04 -7.02
N TRP A 98 -3.98 17.43 -6.53
CA TRP A 98 -4.28 18.83 -6.20
C TRP A 98 -3.36 19.42 -5.12
N SER A 99 -2.91 18.59 -4.18
CA SER A 99 -2.05 18.96 -3.05
C SER A 99 -0.58 18.60 -3.27
N ALA A 100 -0.21 18.03 -4.43
CA ALA A 100 1.13 17.54 -4.67
C ALA A 100 2.07 18.66 -5.15
N ASP A 101 3.20 18.83 -4.45
CA ASP A 101 4.30 19.65 -4.95
C ASP A 101 5.12 18.92 -6.02
N ALA A 102 5.93 19.68 -6.75
CA ALA A 102 6.78 19.14 -7.82
C ALA A 102 7.77 18.09 -7.30
N ASP A 103 8.28 18.26 -6.08
CA ASP A 103 9.25 17.34 -5.49
C ASP A 103 8.62 15.98 -5.19
N ALA A 104 7.38 15.95 -4.70
CA ALA A 104 6.62 14.73 -4.45
C ALA A 104 6.35 13.97 -5.75
N ILE A 105 6.02 14.69 -6.83
CA ILE A 105 5.83 14.09 -8.15
C ILE A 105 7.15 13.51 -8.68
N CYS A 106 8.27 14.22 -8.52
CA CYS A 106 9.60 13.72 -8.88
C CYS A 106 9.98 12.45 -8.08
N ARG A 107 9.78 12.44 -6.76
CA ARG A 107 10.05 11.26 -5.92
C ARG A 107 9.19 10.05 -6.31
N LEU A 108 7.91 10.27 -6.60
CA LEU A 108 7.03 9.19 -7.07
C LEU A 108 7.52 8.65 -8.41
N ARG A 109 7.90 9.53 -9.34
CA ARG A 109 8.46 9.12 -10.63
C ARG A 109 9.71 8.28 -10.44
N GLU A 110 10.66 8.71 -9.61
CA GLU A 110 11.91 7.98 -9.33
C GLU A 110 11.65 6.62 -8.68
N THR A 111 10.63 6.51 -7.83
CA THR A 111 10.24 5.24 -7.18
C THR A 111 9.67 4.21 -8.18
N LEU A 112 9.18 4.66 -9.33
CA LEU A 112 8.56 3.80 -10.35
C LEU A 112 9.54 3.27 -11.41
N VAL A 113 10.81 3.71 -11.40
CA VAL A 113 11.85 3.32 -12.36
C VAL A 113 12.78 2.28 -11.76
#